data_AF-J9PDS4-F1
#
_entry.id   AF-J9PDS4-F1
#
_cell.length_a   1.000
_cell.length_b   1.000
_cell.length_c   1.000
_cell.angle_alpha   90.00
_cell.angle_beta   90.00
_cell.angle_gamma   90.00
#
_symmetry.space_group_name_H-M   'P 1'
#
loop_
_entity.id
_entity.type
_entity.pdbx_description
1 polymer ?
#
loop_
_entity_poly.entity_id
_entity_poly.type
_entity_poly.pdbx_seq_one_letter_code
_entity_poly.pdbx_strand_id
1 'polypeptide(L)'
;KEADIKKVTRGLVQIPMVGGTIAFGYNYDCDLKLTQEQAVQVAMGMVKNWEELGCKSGKLTWAHRSDGSGTTKAFTNSMEAFSKTWNLGTGKSVKWPSGVGAKGNSGVAGVIQNTP
;
A
#
# COMPACT_ATOMS: atom_id res chain seq x y z
N LYS A 1 11.96 20.33 0.52
CA LYS A 1 10.98 20.42 -0.60
C LYS A 1 10.68 21.85 -1.00
N GLU A 2 9.93 22.66 -0.26
CA GLU A 2 9.73 24.08 -0.64
C GLU A 2 11.05 24.86 -0.68
N ALA A 3 11.92 24.62 0.30
CA ALA A 3 13.25 25.24 0.33
C ALA A 3 14.13 24.84 -0.88
N ASP A 4 13.89 23.69 -1.49
CA ASP A 4 14.64 23.21 -2.66
C ASP A 4 14.00 23.71 -3.96
N ILE A 5 12.67 23.77 -4.02
CA ILE A 5 11.91 24.37 -5.12
C ILE A 5 12.28 25.86 -5.25
N LYS A 6 12.39 26.58 -4.12
CA LYS A 6 12.78 28.01 -4.10
C LYS A 6 14.20 28.27 -4.64
N LYS A 7 15.08 27.26 -4.69
CA LYS A 7 16.44 27.40 -5.28
C LYS A 7 16.42 27.42 -6.80
N VAL A 8 15.33 27.00 -7.44
CA VAL A 8 15.24 26.89 -8.91
C VAL A 8 14.49 28.10 -9.47
N THR A 9 15.25 29.06 -10.01
CA THR A 9 14.73 30.34 -10.52
C THR A 9 14.14 30.27 -11.93
N ARG A 10 14.46 29.22 -12.70
CA ARG A 10 14.04 29.03 -14.10
C ARG A 10 12.77 28.19 -14.27
N GLY A 11 12.10 27.84 -13.18
CA GLY A 11 10.94 26.93 -13.17
C GLY A 11 11.33 25.44 -13.15
N LEU A 12 10.35 24.58 -12.90
CA LEU A 12 10.50 23.13 -12.78
C LEU A 12 9.60 22.43 -13.81
N VAL A 13 10.12 21.37 -14.42
CA VAL A 13 9.35 20.48 -15.30
C VAL A 13 9.32 19.09 -14.67
N GLN A 14 8.12 18.52 -14.54
CA GLN A 14 7.95 17.14 -14.09
C GLN A 14 7.59 16.26 -15.29
N ILE A 15 8.50 15.37 -15.69
CA ILE A 15 8.32 14.49 -16.84
C ILE A 15 8.05 13.08 -16.33
N PRO A 16 6.97 12.40 -16.77
CA PRO A 16 6.79 10.99 -16.52
C PRO A 16 7.97 10.20 -17.08
N MET A 17 8.67 9.45 -16.23
CA MET A 17 9.83 8.66 -16.67
C MET A 17 9.43 7.27 -17.12
N VAL A 18 8.60 6.58 -16.32
CA VAL A 18 8.20 5.19 -16.55
C VAL A 18 6.78 4.96 -16.03
N GLY A 19 6.05 4.06 -16.69
CA GLY A 19 4.84 3.45 -16.19
C GLY A 19 5.13 2.07 -15.63
N GLY A 20 4.47 1.69 -14.53
CA GLY A 20 4.65 0.39 -13.89
C GLY A 20 3.44 0.01 -13.05
N THR A 21 3.42 -1.23 -12.57
CA THR A 21 2.36 -1.77 -11.72
C THR A 21 2.78 -1.77 -10.25
N ILE A 22 1.79 -1.81 -9.37
CA ILE A 22 1.99 -2.06 -7.94
C ILE A 22 1.51 -3.48 -7.66
N ALA A 23 2.41 -4.34 -7.20
CA ALA A 23 2.09 -5.71 -6.82
C ALA A 23 1.83 -5.81 -5.32
N PHE A 24 0.95 -6.74 -4.94
CA PHE A 24 0.81 -7.19 -3.55
C PHE A 24 1.84 -8.28 -3.27
N GLY A 25 2.76 -8.00 -2.35
CA GLY A 25 3.63 -9.02 -1.77
C GLY A 25 2.95 -9.67 -0.57
N TYR A 26 3.00 -10.99 -0.49
CA TYR A 26 2.48 -11.77 0.64
C TYR A 26 3.39 -12.97 0.92
N ASN A 27 3.27 -13.53 2.12
CA ASN A 27 4.04 -14.68 2.57
C ASN A 27 3.12 -15.66 3.29
N TYR A 28 2.38 -16.45 2.52
CA TYR A 28 1.47 -17.44 3.05
C TYR A 28 1.32 -18.58 2.03
N ASP A 29 1.13 -19.81 2.52
CA ASP A 29 0.96 -21.00 1.66
C ASP A 29 -0.43 -21.00 0.99
N CYS A 30 -0.58 -20.18 -0.05
CA CYS A 30 -1.84 -19.98 -0.77
C CYS A 30 -1.62 -19.44 -2.20
N ASP A 31 -2.44 -19.87 -3.16
CA ASP A 31 -2.57 -19.22 -4.48
C ASP A 31 -3.57 -18.06 -4.38
N LEU A 32 -3.10 -16.93 -3.84
CA LEU A 32 -3.97 -15.80 -3.53
C LEU A 32 -4.44 -15.04 -4.78
N LYS A 33 -5.75 -14.92 -4.95
CA LYS A 33 -6.39 -14.15 -6.02
C LYS A 33 -7.38 -13.14 -5.46
N LEU A 34 -6.92 -11.91 -5.27
CA LEU A 34 -7.73 -10.84 -4.72
C LEU A 34 -8.61 -10.19 -5.80
N THR A 35 -9.89 -10.02 -5.49
CA THR A 35 -10.72 -9.01 -6.16
C THR A 35 -10.29 -7.60 -5.72
N GLN A 36 -10.68 -6.58 -6.49
CA GLN A 36 -10.44 -5.18 -6.14
C GLN A 36 -11.07 -4.80 -4.79
N GLU A 37 -12.27 -5.30 -4.51
CA GLU A 37 -12.94 -5.08 -3.21
C GLU A 37 -12.17 -5.73 -2.07
N GLN A 38 -11.74 -6.99 -2.21
CA GLN A 38 -10.94 -7.67 -1.17
C GLN A 38 -9.61 -6.95 -0.93
N ALA A 39 -8.96 -6.42 -1.97
CA ALA A 39 -7.74 -5.64 -1.81
C ALA A 39 -7.97 -4.39 -0.94
N VAL A 40 -9.09 -3.69 -1.14
CA VAL A 40 -9.50 -2.55 -0.30
C VAL A 40 -9.79 -3.02 1.14
N GLN A 41 -10.55 -4.10 1.30
CA GLN A 41 -10.91 -4.64 2.62
C GLN A 41 -9.70 -5.08 3.44
N VAL A 42 -8.70 -5.72 2.80
CA VAL A 42 -7.42 -6.07 3.43
C VAL A 42 -6.68 -4.81 3.90
N ALA A 43 -6.53 -3.81 3.03
CA ALA A 43 -5.85 -2.56 3.37
C ALA A 43 -6.57 -1.73 4.45
N MET A 44 -7.90 -1.89 4.54
CA MET A 44 -8.75 -1.28 5.58
C MET A 44 -8.78 -2.10 6.88
N GLY A 45 -8.15 -3.27 6.94
CA GLY A 45 -8.13 -4.14 8.13
C GLY A 45 -9.45 -4.84 8.42
N MET A 46 -10.33 -4.95 7.42
CA MET A 46 -11.62 -5.65 7.53
C MET A 46 -11.44 -7.16 7.45
N VAL A 47 -10.52 -7.62 6.60
CA VAL A 47 -10.11 -9.01 6.51
C VAL A 47 -8.94 -9.24 7.46
N LYS A 48 -9.08 -10.20 8.38
CA LYS A 48 -8.08 -10.49 9.43
C LYS A 48 -7.62 -11.93 9.44
N ASN A 49 -8.26 -12.80 8.66
CA ASN A 49 -7.86 -14.18 8.50
C ASN A 49 -7.72 -14.54 7.01
N TRP A 50 -6.66 -15.27 6.67
CA TRP A 50 -6.40 -15.80 5.33
C TRP A 50 -7.54 -16.67 4.79
N GLU A 51 -8.31 -17.34 5.65
CA GLU A 51 -9.49 -18.13 5.29
C GLU A 51 -10.57 -17.32 4.58
N GLU A 52 -10.74 -16.04 4.93
CA GLU A 52 -11.69 -15.14 4.29
C GLU A 52 -11.32 -14.85 2.82
N LEU A 53 -10.09 -15.19 2.42
CA LEU A 53 -9.56 -15.03 1.06
C LEU A 53 -9.44 -16.37 0.32
N GLY A 54 -10.02 -17.44 0.87
CA GLY A 54 -9.99 -18.78 0.27
C GLY A 54 -8.70 -19.56 0.53
N CYS A 55 -7.89 -19.12 1.49
CA CYS A 55 -6.67 -19.81 1.91
C CYS A 55 -6.92 -20.69 3.15
N LYS A 56 -5.87 -21.36 3.64
CA LYS A 56 -5.92 -22.03 4.96
C LYS A 56 -6.07 -21.00 6.08
N SER A 57 -6.77 -21.35 7.15
CA SER A 57 -6.95 -20.45 8.30
C SER A 57 -5.63 -20.01 8.93
N GLY A 58 -5.49 -18.71 9.14
CA GLY A 58 -4.30 -18.09 9.70
C GLY A 58 -4.48 -16.58 9.81
N LYS A 59 -3.81 -15.97 10.79
CA LYS A 59 -3.91 -14.53 11.01
C LYS A 59 -3.29 -13.77 9.83
N LEU A 60 -4.05 -12.87 9.21
CA LEU A 60 -3.55 -11.96 8.20
C LEU A 60 -3.06 -10.66 8.84
N THR A 61 -1.85 -10.22 8.49
CA THR A 61 -1.29 -8.95 8.94
C THR A 61 -1.00 -8.03 7.76
N TRP A 62 -1.65 -6.87 7.72
CA TRP A 62 -1.37 -5.84 6.71
C TRP A 62 -0.02 -5.17 6.99
N ALA A 63 0.84 -5.09 5.97
CA ALA A 63 2.13 -4.39 6.03
C ALA A 63 2.13 -3.20 5.08
N HIS A 64 2.57 -2.03 5.56
CA HIS A 64 2.55 -0.81 4.76
C HIS A 64 3.76 0.09 5.02
N ARG A 65 3.96 1.07 4.15
CA ARG A 65 4.97 2.11 4.34
C ARG A 65 4.60 3.00 5.52
N SER A 66 5.54 3.26 6.43
CA SER A 66 5.38 4.23 7.51
C SER A 66 5.81 5.64 7.10
N ASP A 67 6.63 5.77 6.06
CA ASP A 67 7.14 7.03 5.53
C ASP A 67 6.44 7.44 4.22
N GLY A 68 6.55 8.72 3.87
CA GLY A 68 5.94 9.27 2.66
C GLY A 68 6.44 8.60 1.37
N SER A 69 5.55 7.93 0.64
CA SER A 69 5.91 7.09 -0.50
C SER A 69 5.12 7.43 -1.77
N GLY A 70 5.80 7.43 -2.91
CA GLY A 70 5.16 7.52 -4.23
C GLY A 70 4.27 6.32 -4.52
N THR A 71 4.71 5.11 -4.15
CA THR A 71 3.92 3.88 -4.25
C THR A 71 2.64 3.98 -3.43
N THR A 72 2.70 4.54 -2.21
CA THR A 72 1.49 4.75 -1.40
C THR A 72 0.53 5.72 -2.05
N LYS A 73 1.02 6.81 -2.68
CA LYS A 73 0.16 7.72 -3.43
C LYS A 73 -0.57 7.02 -4.57
N ALA A 74 0.13 6.25 -5.38
CA ALA A 74 -0.49 5.50 -6.47
C ALA A 74 -1.44 4.40 -5.96
N PHE A 75 -1.05 3.69 -4.90
CA PHE A 75 -1.86 2.65 -4.25
C PHE A 75 -3.18 3.20 -3.72
N THR A 76 -3.14 4.26 -2.91
CA THR A 76 -4.34 4.87 -2.33
C THR A 76 -5.27 5.45 -3.41
N ASN A 77 -4.72 5.97 -4.51
CA ASN A 77 -5.50 6.38 -5.67
C ASN A 77 -6.24 5.19 -6.33
N SER A 78 -5.60 4.03 -6.44
CA SER A 78 -6.29 2.82 -6.91
C SER A 78 -7.37 2.36 -5.93
N MET A 79 -7.11 2.39 -4.61
CA MET A 79 -8.11 1.97 -3.62
C MET A 79 -9.37 2.85 -3.65
N GLU A 80 -9.21 4.16 -3.79
CA GLU A 80 -10.33 5.11 -3.95
C GLU A 80 -11.14 4.84 -5.23
N ALA A 81 -10.47 4.43 -6.32
CA ALA A 81 -11.14 4.06 -7.57
C ALA A 81 -11.82 2.70 -7.51
N PHE A 82 -11.29 1.75 -6.74
CA PHE A 82 -11.77 0.38 -6.67
C PHE A 82 -13.05 0.24 -5.85
N SER A 83 -13.20 1.01 -4.76
CA SER A 83 -14.32 0.84 -3.86
C SER A 83 -14.66 2.09 -3.07
N LYS A 84 -15.96 2.29 -2.84
CA LYS A 84 -16.47 3.31 -1.90
C LYS A 84 -16.17 2.97 -0.43
N THR A 85 -15.77 1.73 -0.14
CA THR A 85 -15.31 1.31 1.19
C THR A 85 -14.05 2.09 1.60
N TRP A 86 -13.21 2.49 0.63
CA TRP A 86 -12.02 3.29 0.90
C TRP A 86 -12.40 4.74 1.24
N ASN A 87 -12.07 5.18 2.46
CA ASN A 87 -12.38 6.52 2.96
C ASN A 87 -11.17 7.26 3.56
N LEU A 88 -9.96 6.74 3.35
CA LEU A 88 -8.73 7.33 3.90
C LEU A 88 -8.17 8.48 3.03
N GLY A 89 -8.78 8.72 1.87
CA GLY A 89 -8.31 9.65 0.83
C GLY A 89 -7.07 9.14 0.10
N THR A 90 -6.48 10.01 -0.71
CA THR A 90 -5.29 9.69 -1.53
C THR A 90 -4.10 10.53 -1.11
N GLY A 91 -2.92 9.90 -1.03
CA GLY A 91 -1.75 10.62 -0.55
C GLY A 91 -0.49 9.78 -0.43
N LYS A 92 0.64 10.46 -0.24
CA LYS A 92 1.92 9.78 0.03
C LYS A 92 1.97 9.11 1.40
N SER A 93 1.02 9.44 2.28
CA SER A 93 0.77 8.84 3.58
C SER A 93 -0.71 9.01 3.89
N VAL A 94 -1.31 8.02 4.56
CA VAL A 94 -2.69 8.06 5.07
C VAL A 94 -2.70 7.54 6.50
N LYS A 95 -3.79 7.79 7.23
CA LYS A 95 -3.99 7.22 8.58
C LYS A 95 -4.51 5.79 8.43
N TRP A 96 -3.59 4.84 8.38
CA TRP A 96 -3.94 3.42 8.30
C TRP A 96 -4.73 2.98 9.54
N PRO A 97 -5.89 2.30 9.37
CA PRO A 97 -6.70 1.86 10.48
C PRO A 97 -6.08 0.71 11.27
N SER A 98 -5.20 -0.07 10.62
CA SER A 98 -4.48 -1.20 11.22
C SER A 98 -3.26 -1.57 10.38
N GLY A 99 -2.50 -2.56 10.87
CA GLY A 99 -1.32 -3.09 10.20
C GLY A 99 -0.01 -2.64 10.83
N VAL A 100 1.09 -3.06 10.21
CA VAL A 100 2.45 -2.78 10.65
C VAL A 100 3.11 -1.86 9.64
N GLY A 101 3.47 -0.66 10.11
CA GLY A 101 4.19 0.34 9.33
C GLY A 101 5.70 0.11 9.38
N ALA A 102 6.35 0.05 8.21
CA ALA A 102 7.80 -0.03 8.10
C ALA A 102 8.38 0.99 7.12
N LYS A 103 9.63 1.42 7.39
CA LYS A 103 10.30 2.45 6.60
C LYS A 103 10.93 1.84 5.35
N GLY A 104 10.68 2.47 4.20
CA GLY A 104 11.26 2.05 2.92
C GLY A 104 10.73 0.70 2.42
N ASN A 105 11.16 0.31 1.21
CA ASN A 105 10.72 -0.95 0.61
C ASN A 105 11.27 -2.18 1.35
N SER A 106 12.54 -2.14 1.74
CA SER A 106 13.19 -3.22 2.48
C SER A 106 12.54 -3.48 3.84
N GLY A 107 12.12 -2.41 4.54
CA GLY A 107 11.40 -2.55 5.81
C GLY A 107 10.07 -3.29 5.64
N VAL A 108 9.28 -2.93 4.63
CA VAL A 108 7.99 -3.60 4.35
C VAL A 108 8.20 -5.07 3.98
N ALA A 109 9.20 -5.37 3.14
CA ALA A 109 9.55 -6.75 2.80
C ALA A 109 9.97 -7.55 4.05
N GLY A 110 10.74 -6.94 4.95
CA GLY A 110 11.10 -7.55 6.23
C GLY A 110 9.89 -7.85 7.12
N VAL A 111 8.88 -6.99 7.14
CA VAL A 111 7.63 -7.27 7.86
C VAL A 111 6.90 -8.48 7.27
N ILE A 112 6.77 -8.52 5.94
CA ILE A 112 6.11 -9.63 5.22
C ILE A 112 6.83 -10.95 5.49
N GLN A 113 8.17 -10.95 5.44
CA GLN A 113 8.97 -12.16 5.66
C GLN A 113 8.85 -12.69 7.11
N ASN A 114 8.80 -11.79 8.10
CA ASN A 114 8.78 -12.17 9.52
C ASN A 114 7.36 -12.31 10.10
N THR A 115 6.31 -12.05 9.31
CA THR A 115 4.90 -12.13 9.74
C THR A 115 4.08 -12.97 8.73
N PRO A 116 4.26 -14.29 8.70
CA PRO A 116 3.45 -15.18 7.86
C PRO A 116 1.98 -15.19 8.28
#